data_AF-A0A0E0CL00-F1
#
_entry.id   AF-A0A0E0CL00-F1
#
_cell.length_a   1.000
_cell.length_b   1.000
_cell.length_c   1.000
_cell.angle_alpha   90.00
_cell.angle_beta   90.00
_cell.angle_gamma   90.00
#
_symmetry.space_group_name_H-M   'P 1'
#
loop_
_entity.id
_entity.type
_entity.pdbx_description
1 polymer ?
#
loop_
_entity_poly.entity_id
_entity_poly.type
_entity_poly.pdbx_seq_one_letter_code
_entity_poly.pdbx_strand_id
1 'polypeptide(L)' 'MDLYLMFHSVLMHVAAALVVLVYIPLSMPVKLFLWTFMKPLRKENLRGKVVLITGASSGIGETTHKPNASWMQ' A
#
# COMPACT_ATOMS: atom_id res chain seq x y z
N MET A 1 -28.64 14.10 -40.25
CA MET A 1 -28.04 12.92 -39.59
C MET A 1 -26.72 13.29 -38.93
N ASP A 2 -25.87 14.10 -39.59
CA ASP A 2 -24.54 14.49 -39.10
C ASP A 2 -24.55 15.41 -37.88
N LEU A 3 -25.54 16.29 -37.77
CA LEU A 3 -25.71 17.19 -36.63
C LEU A 3 -25.88 16.41 -35.31
N TYR A 4 -26.64 15.32 -35.35
CA TYR A 4 -26.87 14.45 -34.18
C TYR A 4 -25.57 13.78 -33.72
N LEU A 5 -24.74 13.33 -34.65
CA LEU A 5 -23.45 12.71 -34.37
C LEU A 5 -22.47 13.72 -33.76
N MET A 6 -22.44 14.96 -34.26
CA MET A 6 -21.65 16.04 -33.67
C MET A 6 -22.07 16.34 -32.23
N PHE A 7 -23.37 16.52 -31.98
CA PHE A 7 -23.87 16.77 -30.63
C PHE A 7 -23.58 15.60 -29.68
N HIS A 8 -23.79 14.37 -30.14
CA HIS A 8 -23.52 13.18 -29.35
C HIS A 8 -22.03 13.07 -28.96
N SER A 9 -21.12 13.32 -29.91
CA SER A 9 -19.68 13.30 -29.64
C SER A 9 -19.28 14.34 -28.59
N VAL A 10 -19.74 15.59 -28.73
CA VAL A 10 -19.44 16.65 -27.77
C VAL A 10 -19.99 16.31 -26.38
N LEU A 11 -21.22 15.80 -26.32
CA LEU A 11 -21.89 15.45 -25.06
C LEU A 11 -21.15 14.30 -24.34
N MET A 12 -20.68 13.30 -25.08
CA MET A 12 -19.88 12.20 -24.53
C MET A 12 -18.53 12.67 -23.97
N HIS A 13 -17.83 13.57 -24.66
CA HIS A 13 -16.55 14.10 -24.18
C HIS A 13 -16.74 14.97 -22.93
N VAL A 14 -17.78 15.80 -22.89
CA VAL A 14 -18.10 16.62 -21.72
C VAL A 14 -18.48 15.75 -20.52
N ALA A 15 -19.29 14.72 -20.74
CA ALA A 15 -19.65 13.76 -19.69
C ALA A 15 -18.43 12.99 -19.19
N ALA A 16 -17.57 12.49 -20.08
CA ALA A 16 -16.34 11.80 -19.71
C ALA A 16 -15.39 12.71 -18.93
N ALA A 17 -15.20 13.96 -19.37
CA ALA A 17 -14.39 14.94 -18.67
C ALA A 17 -14.93 15.25 -17.27
N LEU A 18 -16.25 15.39 -17.13
CA LEU A 18 -16.91 15.59 -15.82
C LEU A 18 -16.70 14.39 -14.90
N VAL A 19 -16.91 13.17 -15.42
CA VAL A 19 -16.70 11.94 -14.66
C VAL A 19 -15.25 11.85 -14.20
N VAL A 20 -14.27 12.09 -15.07
CA VAL A 20 -12.85 12.06 -14.72
C VAL A 20 -12.52 13.14 -13.69
N LEU A 21 -13.01 14.36 -13.88
CA LEU A 21 -12.80 15.49 -12.99
C LEU A 21 -13.33 15.24 -11.58
N VAL A 22 -14.46 14.53 -11.44
CA VAL A 22 -15.05 14.18 -10.13
C VAL A 22 -14.43 12.90 -9.57
N TYR A 23 -14.17 11.91 -10.42
CA TYR A 23 -13.67 10.61 -10.01
C TYR A 23 -12.21 10.65 -9.52
N ILE A 24 -11.34 11.42 -10.17
CA ILE A 24 -9.94 11.57 -9.75
C ILE A 24 -9.82 12.09 -8.30
N PRO A 25 -10.41 13.24 -7.92
CA PRO A 25 -10.29 13.75 -6.56
C PRO A 25 -11.03 12.87 -5.55
N LEU A 26 -12.09 12.17 -5.94
CA LEU A 26 -12.83 11.27 -5.06
C LEU A 26 -12.09 9.94 -4.80
N SER A 27 -11.34 9.44 -5.79
CA SER A 27 -10.57 8.19 -5.68
C SER A 27 -9.25 8.34 -4.91
N MET A 28 -8.66 9.54 -4.89
CA MET A 28 -7.45 9.85 -4.11
C MET A 28 -7.56 9.50 -2.62
N PRO A 29 -8.57 9.99 -1.85
CA PRO A 29 -8.70 9.67 -0.44
C PRO A 29 -8.99 8.20 -0.20
N VAL A 30 -9.81 7.55 -1.04
CA VAL A 30 -10.12 6.11 -0.91
C VAL A 30 -8.86 5.27 -1.10
N LYS A 31 -8.09 5.55 -2.16
CA LYS A 31 -6.85 4.84 -2.46
C LYS A 31 -5.80 5.08 -1.39
N LEU A 32 -5.68 6.32 -0.89
CA LEU A 32 -4.77 6.67 0.20
C LEU A 32 -5.14 5.96 1.50
N PHE A 33 -6.43 5.89 1.81
CA PHE A 33 -6.94 5.18 2.98
C PHE A 33 -6.65 3.68 2.91
N LEU A 34 -7.01 3.01 1.79
CA LEU A 34 -6.72 1.59 1.59
C LEU A 34 -5.21 1.29 1.66
N TRP A 35 -4.39 2.11 1.00
CA TRP A 35 -2.95 1.92 1.00
C TRP A 35 -2.34 2.05 2.40
N THR A 36 -2.78 3.06 3.15
CA THR A 36 -2.34 3.29 4.53
C THR A 36 -2.78 2.17 5.46
N PHE A 37 -3.94 1.56 5.24
CA PHE A 37 -4.41 0.42 6.05
C PHE A 37 -3.72 -0.91 5.69
N MET A 38 -3.38 -1.12 4.41
CA MET A 38 -2.76 -2.37 3.94
C MET A 38 -1.23 -2.38 4.12
N LYS A 39 -0.59 -1.22 4.12
CA LYS A 39 0.86 -1.08 4.32
C LYS A 39 1.41 -1.55 5.68
N PRO A 40 0.78 -1.30 6.84
CA PRO A 40 1.34 -1.71 8.13
C PRO A 40 1.41 -3.24 8.28
N LEU A 41 0.68 -4.01 7.46
CA LEU A 41 0.72 -5.47 7.44
C LEU A 41 1.79 -6.03 6.51
N ARG A 42 2.47 -5.20 5.71
CA ARG A 42 3.69 -5.60 5.01
C ARG A 42 4.85 -5.63 6.00
N LYS A 43 4.71 -6.49 7.01
CA LYS A 43 5.78 -6.96 7.87
C LYS A 43 6.85 -7.48 6.92
N GLU A 44 7.95 -6.75 6.79
CA GLU A 44 9.04 -7.17 5.92
C GLU A 44 9.45 -8.57 6.37
N ASN A 45 9.28 -9.55 5.48
CA ASN A 45 9.56 -10.93 5.80
C ASN A 45 11.08 -11.09 5.88
N LEU A 46 11.62 -10.96 7.09
CA LEU A 46 13.04 -11.20 7.39
C LEU A 46 13.34 -12.70 7.51
N ARG A 47 12.38 -13.61 7.26
CA ARG A 47 12.64 -15.07 7.24
C ARG A 47 13.72 -15.36 6.20
N GLY A 48 14.87 -15.84 6.66
CA GLY A 48 16.01 -16.21 5.83
C GLY A 48 17.05 -15.11 5.59
N LYS A 49 16.86 -13.90 6.14
CA LYS A 49 17.89 -12.84 6.11
C LYS A 49 18.67 -12.85 7.43
N VAL A 50 20.00 -12.86 7.34
CA VAL A 50 20.89 -12.65 8.49
C VAL A 50 20.92 -11.15 8.78
N VAL A 51 20.47 -10.76 9.98
CA VAL A 51 20.45 -9.36 10.42
C VAL A 51 21.37 -9.22 11.63
N LEU A 52 22.31 -8.27 11.58
CA LEU A 52 23.18 -7.95 12.71
C LEU A 52 22.44 -6.98 13.65
N ILE A 53 22.15 -7.45 14.87
CA ILE A 53 21.60 -6.60 15.93
C ILE A 53 22.75 -6.20 16.85
N THR A 54 23.20 -4.95 16.76
CA THR A 54 24.18 -4.40 17.71
C THR A 54 23.48 -4.07 19.04
N GLY A 55 24.18 -4.24 20.17
CA GLY A 55 23.59 -3.95 21.49
C GLY A 55 22.54 -4.96 21.99
N ALA A 56 22.47 -6.18 21.42
CA ALA A 56 21.58 -7.24 21.89
C ALA A 56 21.97 -7.88 23.25
N SER A 57 22.97 -7.33 23.93
CA SER A 57 23.44 -7.80 25.24
C SER A 57 22.50 -7.43 26.39
N SER A 58 21.51 -6.55 26.17
CA SER A 58 20.52 -6.14 27.19
C SER A 58 19.22 -5.59 26.56
N GLY A 59 18.09 -5.68 27.25
CA GLY A 59 16.81 -5.08 26.85
C GLY A 59 16.08 -5.84 25.72
N ILE A 60 15.43 -5.10 24.80
CA ILE A 60 14.59 -5.66 23.72
C ILE A 60 15.38 -6.60 22.79
N GLY A 61 16.68 -6.33 22.61
CA GLY A 61 17.58 -7.16 21.82
C GLY A 61 17.82 -8.55 22.42
N GLU A 62 17.91 -8.67 23.76
CA GLU A 62 18.04 -9.96 24.46
C GLU A 62 16.78 -10.80 24.32
N THR A 63 15.61 -10.17 24.44
CA THR A 63 14.31 -10.86 24.31
C THR A 63 14.09 -11.37 22.89
N THR A 64 14.58 -10.65 21.88
CA THR A 64 14.52 -11.03 20.46
C THR A 64 15.57 -12.09 20.11
N HIS A 65 16.73 -12.07 20.78
CA HIS A 65 17.84 -13.00 20.62
C HIS A 65 17.85 -14.06 21.74
N LYS A 66 16.77 -14.83 21.87
CA LYS A 66 16.81 -16.08 22.66
C LYS A 66 17.05 -17.26 21.73
N PRO A 67 18.30 -17.75 21.58
CA PRO A 67 18.53 -19.03 20.93
C PRO A 67 17.80 -20.11 21.73
N ASN A 68 16.99 -20.91 21.05
CA ASN A 68 16.41 -22.12 21.64
C ASN A 68 17.56 -23.10 21.92
N ALA A 69 18.16 -22.98 23.10
CA ALA A 69 19.35 -23.72 23.53
C ALA A 69 19.02 -25.15 24.01
N SER A 70 18.08 -25.83 23.34
CA SER A 70 17.69 -27.21 23.65
C SER A 70 18.74 -28.25 23.26
N TRP A 71 19.88 -27.82 22.71
CA TRP A 71 20.97 -28.69 22.21
C TRP A 71 22.26 -28.57 23.02
N MET A 72 22.21 -27.90 24.19
CA MET A 72 23.35 -27.76 25.12
C MET A 72 23.18 -28.58 26.40
N GLN A 73 22.42 -29.69 26.35
CA GLN A 73 22.37 -30.71 27.40
C GLN A 73 22.88 -32.04 26.89
#